data_AF-A0A554L545-F1
#
_entry.id   AF-A0A554L545-F1
#
_cell.length_a   1.000
_cell.length_b   1.000
_cell.length_c   1.000
_cell.angle_alpha   90.00
_cell.angle_beta   90.00
_cell.angle_gamma   90.00
#
_symmetry.space_group_name_H-M   'P 1'
#
loop_
_entity.id
_entity.type
_entity.pdbx_description
1 polymer ?
#
loop_
_entity_poly.entity_id
_entity_poly.type
_entity_poly.pdbx_seq_one_letter_code
_entity_poly.pdbx_strand_id
1 'polypeptide(L)'
;MNRFLSTLSEKINSIFSFARRPLVKLVAWPFDLVFLLLWKTIPAYRRIRPVFQRLIAIILIFTITITSLPPGQSPSGAEPIHSFSFDNLFIFLSNFSVYLLKSLKDGKFYIGQTDNIERRLNEHNSGFNISTKYRRPFSLIGYKTFKTQKEARWYEYEVKHHSDKKKKFIVDLRFGEPQGSEKVAK
;
A
#
# COMPACT_ATOMS: atom_id res chain seq x y z
N MET A 1 -31.55 18.78 -31.38
CA MET A 1 -30.22 18.92 -30.73
C MET A 1 -30.10 18.13 -29.42
N ASN A 2 -31.14 18.10 -28.57
CA ASN A 2 -31.04 17.48 -27.24
C ASN A 2 -30.96 15.94 -27.22
N ARG A 3 -31.57 15.24 -28.19
CA ARG A 3 -31.58 13.77 -28.23
C ARG A 3 -30.22 13.17 -28.59
N PHE A 4 -29.45 13.86 -29.43
CA PHE A 4 -28.10 13.43 -29.81
C PHE A 4 -27.13 13.59 -28.64
N LEU A 5 -27.21 14.73 -27.94
CA LEU A 5 -26.39 15.02 -26.76
C LEU A 5 -26.71 14.09 -25.58
N SER A 6 -27.98 13.72 -25.37
CA SER A 6 -28.35 12.75 -24.33
C SER A 6 -27.82 11.35 -24.65
N THR A 7 -27.94 10.89 -25.90
CA THR A 7 -27.38 9.59 -26.31
C THR A 7 -25.85 9.56 -26.30
N LEU A 8 -25.20 10.70 -26.56
CA LEU A 8 -23.75 10.82 -26.47
C LEU A 8 -23.29 10.79 -25.01
N SER A 9 -23.97 11.50 -24.12
CA SER A 9 -23.74 11.47 -22.67
C SER A 9 -23.92 10.06 -22.10
N GLU A 10 -24.97 9.33 -22.48
CA GLU A 10 -25.22 7.97 -22.02
C GLU A 10 -24.15 6.98 -22.51
N LYS A 11 -23.71 7.09 -23.77
CA LYS A 11 -22.60 6.29 -24.31
C LYS A 11 -21.29 6.60 -23.62
N ILE A 12 -20.99 7.87 -23.37
CA ILE A 12 -19.80 8.31 -22.64
C ILE A 12 -19.83 7.76 -21.20
N ASN A 13 -20.96 7.88 -20.50
CA ASN A 13 -21.12 7.38 -19.14
C ASN A 13 -21.09 5.84 -19.06
N SER A 14 -21.53 5.13 -20.10
CA SER A 14 -21.38 3.67 -20.24
C SER A 14 -19.91 3.25 -20.43
N ILE A 15 -19.14 4.01 -21.21
CA ILE A 15 -17.70 3.79 -21.39
C ILE A 15 -16.94 4.08 -20.08
N PHE A 16 -17.31 5.16 -19.37
CA PHE A 16 -16.71 5.52 -18.09
C PHE A 16 -17.11 4.58 -16.93
N SER A 17 -18.30 3.99 -16.93
CA SER A 17 -18.72 3.02 -15.91
C SER A 17 -17.99 1.68 -16.05
N PHE A 18 -17.62 1.29 -17.28
CA PHE A 18 -16.72 0.16 -17.53
C PHE A 18 -15.25 0.49 -17.17
N ALA A 19 -14.87 1.77 -17.24
CA ALA A 19 -13.56 2.29 -16.88
C ALA A 19 -13.35 2.51 -15.36
N ARG A 20 -14.13 1.86 -14.48
CA ARG A 20 -13.78 1.69 -13.04
C ARG A 20 -12.64 0.70 -12.81
N ARG A 21 -11.73 0.55 -13.76
CA ARG A 21 -10.39 0.04 -13.52
C ARG A 21 -9.52 1.29 -13.32
N PRO A 22 -8.82 1.44 -12.19
CA PRO A 22 -8.10 2.68 -11.91
C PRO A 22 -7.18 2.97 -13.10
N LEU A 23 -7.30 4.16 -13.69
CA LEU A 23 -6.54 4.65 -14.86
C LEU A 23 -5.02 4.40 -14.73
N VAL A 24 -4.53 4.28 -13.49
CA VAL A 24 -3.20 3.81 -13.11
C VAL A 24 -2.81 2.49 -13.81
N LYS A 25 -3.73 1.55 -14.02
CA LYS A 25 -3.47 0.27 -14.70
C LYS A 25 -3.18 0.45 -16.19
N LEU A 26 -3.80 1.40 -16.89
CA LEU A 26 -3.59 1.61 -18.32
C LEU A 26 -2.19 2.13 -18.64
N VAL A 27 -1.65 3.01 -17.80
CA VAL A 27 -0.28 3.56 -17.95
C VAL A 27 0.78 2.63 -17.34
N ALA A 28 0.44 1.85 -16.31
CA ALA A 28 1.35 0.88 -15.70
C ALA A 28 1.52 -0.40 -16.54
N TRP A 29 0.58 -0.73 -17.44
CA TRP A 29 0.58 -1.98 -18.21
C TRP A 29 1.87 -2.28 -19.01
N PRO A 30 2.48 -1.31 -19.72
CA PRO A 30 3.74 -1.55 -20.43
C PRO A 30 4.89 -1.88 -19.46
N PHE A 31 4.95 -1.18 -18.32
CA PHE A 31 5.95 -1.41 -17.29
C PHE A 31 5.70 -2.73 -16.55
N ASP A 32 4.45 -3.07 -16.26
CA ASP A 32 4.05 -4.33 -15.63
C ASP A 32 4.34 -5.54 -16.53
N LEU A 33 4.28 -5.40 -17.86
CA LEU A 33 4.59 -6.47 -18.81
C LEU A 33 6.11 -6.73 -18.90
N VAL A 34 6.92 -5.66 -18.99
CA VAL A 34 8.39 -5.74 -18.89
C VAL A 34 8.77 -6.31 -17.51
N PHE A 35 8.07 -5.89 -16.47
CA PHE A 35 8.27 -6.37 -15.10
C PHE A 35 7.90 -7.87 -14.96
N LEU A 36 6.83 -8.34 -15.58
CA LEU A 36 6.43 -9.75 -15.61
C LEU A 36 7.43 -10.63 -16.36
N LEU A 37 8.03 -10.10 -17.44
CA LEU A 37 9.11 -10.76 -18.17
C LEU A 37 10.38 -10.87 -17.32
N LEU A 38 10.81 -9.77 -16.68
CA LEU A 38 11.96 -9.75 -15.77
C LEU A 38 11.73 -10.59 -14.49
N TRP A 39 10.49 -10.67 -14.01
CA TRP A 39 10.10 -11.48 -12.85
C TRP A 39 10.29 -12.99 -13.08
N LYS A 40 10.09 -13.45 -14.31
CA LYS A 40 10.29 -14.87 -14.67
C LYS A 40 11.76 -15.23 -14.84
N THR A 41 12.61 -14.27 -15.22
CA THR A 41 14.00 -14.52 -15.60
C THR A 41 15.00 -14.21 -14.48
N ILE A 42 14.73 -13.23 -13.61
CA ILE A 42 15.69 -12.75 -12.60
C ILE A 42 15.05 -12.73 -11.20
N PRO A 43 15.29 -13.74 -10.35
CA PRO A 43 14.72 -13.82 -8.99
C PRO A 43 15.09 -12.64 -8.08
N ALA A 44 16.23 -11.97 -8.33
CA ALA A 44 16.63 -10.78 -7.58
C ALA A 44 15.63 -9.63 -7.70
N TYR A 45 14.91 -9.55 -8.83
CA TYR A 45 13.98 -8.48 -9.14
C TYR A 45 12.74 -8.47 -8.22
N ARG A 46 12.40 -9.63 -7.63
CA ARG A 46 11.37 -9.75 -6.58
C ARG A 46 11.63 -8.86 -5.38
N ARG A 47 12.90 -8.67 -5.04
CA ARG A 47 13.32 -7.95 -3.84
C ARG A 47 13.24 -6.44 -4.02
N ILE A 48 13.38 -5.97 -5.26
CA ILE A 48 13.50 -4.54 -5.62
C ILE A 48 12.17 -3.97 -6.14
N ARG A 49 11.24 -4.83 -6.60
CA ARG A 49 9.90 -4.48 -7.06
C ARG A 49 9.20 -3.36 -6.28
N PRO A 50 9.02 -3.46 -4.95
CA PRO A 50 8.28 -2.44 -4.22
C PRO A 50 8.98 -1.08 -4.28
N VAL A 51 10.32 -1.05 -4.22
CA VAL A 51 11.10 0.19 -4.34
C VAL A 51 10.95 0.78 -5.74
N PHE A 52 11.02 -0.05 -6.77
CA PHE A 52 10.89 0.38 -8.15
C PHE A 52 9.50 0.94 -8.47
N GLN A 53 8.44 0.26 -8.04
CA GLN A 53 7.05 0.74 -8.20
C GLN A 53 6.82 2.07 -7.47
N ARG A 54 7.46 2.27 -6.32
CA ARG A 54 7.44 3.52 -5.57
C ARG A 54 8.15 4.64 -6.31
N LEU A 55 9.33 4.39 -6.88
CA LEU A 55 10.05 5.35 -7.71
C LEU A 55 9.25 5.76 -8.95
N ILE A 56 8.62 4.80 -9.64
CA ILE A 56 7.73 5.09 -10.78
C ILE A 56 6.55 5.97 -10.34
N ALA A 57 5.90 5.65 -9.22
CA ALA A 57 4.80 6.46 -8.72
C ALA A 57 5.24 7.90 -8.42
N ILE A 58 6.44 8.09 -7.87
CA ILE A 58 7.03 9.42 -7.61
C ILE A 58 7.28 10.18 -8.91
N ILE A 59 7.91 9.53 -9.90
CA ILE A 59 8.18 10.13 -11.20
C ILE A 59 6.85 10.53 -11.86
N LEU A 60 5.83 9.67 -11.82
CA LEU A 60 4.51 9.97 -12.36
C LEU A 60 3.86 11.16 -11.65
N ILE A 61 3.87 11.21 -10.31
CA ILE A 61 3.35 12.36 -9.55
C ILE A 61 4.11 13.64 -9.93
N PHE A 62 5.44 13.59 -9.99
CA PHE A 62 6.26 14.74 -10.36
C PHE A 62 5.96 15.22 -11.78
N THR A 63 5.86 14.31 -12.76
CA THR A 63 5.49 14.66 -14.14
C THR A 63 4.09 15.24 -14.24
N ILE A 64 3.11 14.68 -13.54
CA ILE A 64 1.74 15.20 -13.51
C ILE A 64 1.72 16.62 -12.94
N THR A 65 2.43 16.85 -11.83
CA THR A 65 2.56 18.18 -11.21
C THR A 65 3.24 19.20 -12.12
N ILE A 66 4.29 18.81 -12.86
CA ILE A 66 4.97 19.71 -13.81
C ILE A 66 4.07 20.01 -15.03
N THR A 67 3.32 19.02 -15.52
CA THR A 67 2.50 19.16 -16.74
C THR A 67 1.18 19.89 -16.47
N SER A 68 0.68 19.88 -15.23
CA SER A 68 -0.53 20.62 -14.83
C SER A 68 -0.27 22.09 -14.49
N LEU A 69 1.00 22.54 -14.49
CA LEU A 69 1.34 23.95 -14.32
C LEU A 69 1.08 24.72 -15.63
N PRO A 70 0.23 25.76 -15.62
CA PRO A 70 0.00 26.57 -16.82
C PRO A 70 1.31 27.28 -17.21
N PRO A 71 1.71 27.24 -18.50
CA PRO A 71 2.92 27.93 -18.94
C PRO A 71 2.74 29.45 -18.79
N GLY A 72 3.68 30.10 -18.08
CA GLY A 72 3.77 31.56 -18.03
C GLY A 72 3.25 32.26 -16.76
N GLN A 73 2.94 31.54 -15.68
CA GLN A 73 2.80 32.18 -14.37
C GLN A 73 4.11 32.15 -13.61
N SER A 74 4.87 33.25 -13.67
CA SER A 74 5.86 33.54 -12.64
C SER A 74 5.11 33.82 -11.33
N PRO A 75 5.40 33.14 -10.21
CA PRO A 75 4.72 33.40 -8.95
C PRO A 75 5.22 34.73 -8.36
N SER A 76 4.71 35.86 -8.85
CA SER A 76 4.86 37.13 -8.14
C SER A 76 3.88 37.13 -6.97
N GLY A 77 4.29 36.52 -5.86
CA GLY A 77 3.53 36.48 -4.60
C GLY A 77 2.95 35.11 -4.21
N ALA A 78 3.34 34.01 -4.86
CA ALA A 78 2.92 32.70 -4.37
C ALA A 78 3.87 32.24 -3.26
N GLU A 79 3.30 31.97 -2.08
CA GLU A 79 3.93 31.17 -1.03
C GLU A 79 4.62 29.93 -1.66
N PRO A 80 5.83 29.57 -1.22
CA PRO A 80 6.60 28.55 -1.90
C PRO A 80 5.81 27.24 -2.01
N ILE A 81 5.81 26.63 -3.18
CA ILE A 81 5.32 25.26 -3.42
C ILE A 81 6.31 24.27 -2.79
N HIS A 82 6.58 24.41 -1.49
CA HIS A 82 7.44 23.55 -0.67
C HIS A 82 6.63 22.63 0.27
N SER A 83 5.28 22.67 0.23
CA SER A 83 4.48 21.87 1.16
C SER A 83 4.38 20.39 0.78
N PHE A 84 4.85 19.97 -0.41
CA PHE A 84 5.12 18.55 -0.67
C PHE A 84 6.53 18.19 -0.16
N SER A 85 6.71 18.22 1.16
CA SER A 85 7.98 17.84 1.78
C SER A 85 8.37 16.42 1.37
N PHE A 86 9.63 16.22 0.97
CA PHE A 86 10.23 14.90 0.77
C PHE A 86 10.05 13.98 1.98
N ASP A 87 9.88 14.55 3.18
CA ASP A 87 9.59 13.80 4.40
C ASP A 87 8.22 13.12 4.31
N ASN A 88 7.20 13.78 3.76
CA ASN A 88 5.87 13.19 3.59
C ASN A 88 5.90 12.04 2.58
N LEU A 89 6.69 12.19 1.52
CA LEU A 89 6.89 11.13 0.55
C LEU A 89 7.66 9.97 1.18
N PHE A 90 8.77 10.25 1.86
CA PHE A 90 9.56 9.24 2.56
C PHE A 90 8.75 8.48 3.62
N ILE A 91 7.90 9.16 4.39
CA ILE A 91 6.96 8.56 5.34
C ILE A 91 5.99 7.62 4.62
N PHE A 92 5.41 8.04 3.49
CA PHE A 92 4.53 7.19 2.69
C PHE A 92 5.23 5.93 2.14
N LEU A 93 6.51 6.06 1.78
CA LEU A 93 7.33 4.92 1.36
C LEU A 93 7.81 4.05 2.53
N SER A 94 7.87 4.56 3.76
CA SER A 94 8.57 3.91 4.88
C SER A 94 7.63 3.48 6.00
N ASN A 95 6.45 2.99 5.67
CA ASN A 95 5.51 2.52 6.68
C ASN A 95 5.90 1.12 7.21
N PHE A 96 6.28 1.05 8.48
CA PHE A 96 6.45 -0.20 9.20
C PHE A 96 5.10 -0.64 9.77
N SER A 97 4.82 -1.93 9.73
CA SER A 97 3.53 -2.48 10.15
C SER A 97 3.73 -3.62 11.13
N VAL A 98 3.01 -3.56 12.25
CA VAL A 98 2.83 -4.70 13.16
C VAL A 98 1.54 -5.39 12.77
N TYR A 99 1.60 -6.68 12.48
CA TYR A 99 0.51 -7.41 11.85
C TYR A 99 0.06 -8.61 12.66
N LEU A 100 -1.20 -8.99 12.42
CA LEU A 100 -1.84 -10.16 13.01
C LEU A 100 -2.24 -11.14 11.90
N LEU A 101 -1.62 -12.31 11.90
CA LEU A 101 -2.04 -13.43 11.05
C LEU A 101 -2.81 -14.45 11.88
N LYS A 102 -3.75 -15.14 11.24
CA LYS A 102 -4.39 -16.34 11.77
C LYS A 102 -4.00 -17.53 10.92
N SER A 103 -3.48 -18.57 11.56
CA SER A 103 -3.34 -19.86 10.89
C SER A 103 -4.73 -20.45 10.66
N LEU A 104 -5.02 -20.86 9.44
CA LEU A 104 -6.26 -21.59 9.12
C LEU A 104 -6.15 -23.06 9.51
N LYS A 105 -4.94 -23.56 9.79
CA LYS A 105 -4.70 -24.94 10.21
C LYS A 105 -4.91 -25.16 11.70
N ASP A 106 -4.30 -24.32 12.53
CA ASP A 106 -4.37 -24.46 14.00
C ASP A 106 -5.26 -23.41 14.68
N GLY A 107 -5.80 -22.45 13.91
CA GLY A 107 -6.65 -21.37 14.42
C GLY A 107 -5.92 -20.33 15.26
N LYS A 108 -4.63 -20.51 15.56
CA LYS A 108 -3.85 -19.65 16.45
C LYS A 108 -3.30 -18.44 15.71
N PHE A 109 -3.10 -17.38 16.47
CA PHE A 109 -2.57 -16.12 15.95
C PHE A 109 -1.04 -16.11 15.88
N TYR A 110 -0.52 -15.28 14.98
CA TYR A 110 0.88 -14.92 14.88
C TYR A 110 0.99 -13.40 14.80
N ILE A 111 1.93 -12.83 15.57
CA ILE A 111 2.18 -11.38 15.62
C ILE A 111 3.63 -11.16 15.18
N GLY A 112 3.80 -10.25 14.22
CA GLY A 112 5.10 -9.90 13.68
C GLY A 112 5.14 -8.46 13.19
N GLN A 113 6.31 -8.03 12.69
CA GLN A 113 6.45 -6.73 12.02
C GLN A 113 7.19 -6.84 10.68
N THR A 114 6.87 -5.90 9.79
CA THR A 114 7.40 -5.83 8.41
C THR A 114 7.20 -4.44 7.82
N ASP A 115 8.00 -4.08 6.84
CA ASP A 115 7.85 -2.92 5.95
C ASP A 115 6.94 -3.22 4.73
N ASN A 116 6.64 -4.51 4.51
CA ASN A 116 5.79 -4.97 3.42
C ASN A 116 4.96 -6.19 3.86
N ILE A 117 3.65 -5.97 4.03
CA ILE A 117 2.70 -6.98 4.53
C ILE A 117 2.46 -8.09 3.50
N GLU A 118 2.31 -7.71 2.23
CA GLU A 118 2.02 -8.67 1.15
C GLU A 118 3.20 -9.64 0.95
N ARG A 119 4.43 -9.11 0.86
CA ARG A 119 5.66 -9.91 0.79
C ARG A 119 5.72 -10.89 1.96
N ARG A 120 5.48 -10.39 3.18
CA ARG A 120 5.59 -11.18 4.41
C ARG A 120 4.52 -12.27 4.50
N LEU A 121 3.29 -12.00 4.10
CA LEU A 121 2.22 -13.00 4.04
C LEU A 121 2.58 -14.11 3.05
N ASN A 122 3.09 -13.74 1.87
CA ASN A 122 3.55 -14.69 0.86
C ASN A 122 4.71 -15.55 1.36
N GLU A 123 5.68 -14.98 2.09
CA GLU A 123 6.78 -15.73 2.70
C GLU A 123 6.27 -16.77 3.71
N HIS A 124 5.34 -16.38 4.60
CA HIS A 124 4.74 -17.30 5.56
C HIS A 124 3.98 -18.44 4.86
N ASN A 125 3.20 -18.15 3.81
CA ASN A 125 2.43 -19.15 3.07
C ASN A 125 3.29 -20.02 2.14
N SER A 126 4.42 -19.50 1.67
CA SER A 126 5.39 -20.28 0.88
C SER A 126 6.24 -21.22 1.75
N GLY A 127 6.24 -21.04 3.07
CA GLY A 127 6.95 -21.91 4.01
C GLY A 127 8.43 -21.59 4.18
N PHE A 128 8.87 -20.42 3.71
CA PHE A 128 10.26 -19.95 3.88
C PHE A 128 10.64 -19.74 5.34
N ASN A 129 9.66 -19.50 6.22
CA ASN A 129 9.91 -19.33 7.64
C ASN A 129 9.76 -20.65 8.39
N ILE A 130 10.90 -21.22 8.81
CA ILE A 130 11.03 -22.53 9.49
C ILE A 130 10.05 -22.66 10.66
N SER A 131 9.89 -21.61 11.46
CA SER A 131 9.06 -21.62 12.67
C SER A 131 7.56 -21.63 12.39
N THR A 132 7.14 -21.21 11.18
CA THR A 132 5.72 -21.09 10.82
C THR A 132 5.30 -21.99 9.66
N LYS A 133 6.25 -22.65 8.98
CA LYS A 133 5.99 -23.51 7.81
C LYS A 133 4.98 -24.65 8.10
N TYR A 134 4.94 -25.17 9.31
CA TYR A 134 4.03 -26.25 9.70
C TYR A 134 2.60 -25.79 10.03
N ARG A 135 2.42 -24.47 10.19
CA ARG A 135 1.18 -23.82 10.62
C ARG A 135 0.44 -23.14 9.47
N ARG A 136 0.93 -23.29 8.24
CA ARG A 136 0.27 -22.78 7.03
C ARG A 136 -1.06 -23.51 6.77
N PRO A 137 -2.00 -22.89 6.02
CA PRO A 137 -1.93 -21.53 5.47
C PRO A 137 -2.32 -20.46 6.52
N PHE A 138 -1.89 -19.23 6.27
CA PHE A 138 -2.19 -18.04 7.08
C PHE A 138 -3.07 -17.07 6.31
N SER A 139 -4.04 -16.47 7.00
CA SER A 139 -4.78 -15.29 6.57
C SER A 139 -4.36 -14.06 7.37
N LEU A 140 -4.34 -12.90 6.71
CA LEU A 140 -4.16 -11.61 7.37
C LEU A 140 -5.48 -11.21 8.02
N ILE A 141 -5.43 -10.91 9.32
CA ILE A 141 -6.58 -10.37 10.08
C ILE A 141 -6.55 -8.85 10.03
N GLY A 142 -5.38 -8.26 10.26
CA GLY A 142 -5.20 -6.81 10.24
C GLY A 142 -3.76 -6.43 10.57
N TYR A 143 -3.48 -5.14 10.54
CA TYR A 143 -2.18 -4.57 10.89
C TYR A 143 -2.34 -3.13 11.40
N LYS A 144 -1.31 -2.65 12.08
CA LYS A 144 -1.16 -1.26 12.52
C LYS A 144 0.14 -0.69 11.96
N THR A 145 0.08 0.51 11.40
CA THR A 145 1.22 1.20 10.79
C THR A 145 1.95 2.11 11.79
N PHE A 146 3.24 2.32 11.54
CA PHE A 146 4.16 3.11 12.33
C PHE A 146 5.11 3.85 11.40
N LYS A 147 5.55 5.05 11.82
CA LYS A 147 6.46 5.88 11.02
C LYS A 147 7.88 5.33 11.00
N THR A 148 8.30 4.69 12.09
CA THR A 148 9.67 4.19 12.25
C THR A 148 9.71 2.71 12.60
N GLN A 149 10.80 2.03 12.21
CA GLN A 149 11.02 0.63 12.56
C GLN A 149 11.13 0.45 14.08
N LYS A 150 11.71 1.44 14.77
CA LYS A 150 11.90 1.42 16.22
C LYS A 150 10.55 1.44 16.94
N GLU A 151 9.62 2.30 16.52
CA GLU A 151 8.24 2.32 17.04
C GLU A 151 7.52 0.99 16.81
N ALA A 152 7.58 0.45 15.59
CA ALA A 152 6.96 -0.83 15.27
C ALA A 152 7.54 -1.98 16.12
N ARG A 153 8.87 -2.03 16.28
CA ARG A 153 9.57 -3.04 17.08
C ARG A 153 9.20 -2.92 18.56
N TRP A 154 9.18 -1.71 19.11
CA TRP A 154 8.78 -1.47 20.49
C TRP A 154 7.31 -1.90 20.71
N TYR A 155 6.42 -1.51 19.80
CA TYR A 155 5.02 -1.90 19.90
C TYR A 155 4.82 -3.42 19.79
N GLU A 156 5.51 -4.09 18.86
CA GLU A 156 5.50 -5.55 18.75
C GLU A 156 5.96 -6.22 20.06
N TYR A 157 7.05 -5.71 20.64
CA TYR A 157 7.57 -6.20 21.92
C TYR A 157 6.53 -6.06 23.03
N GLU A 158 5.92 -4.87 23.16
CA GLU A 158 4.89 -4.58 24.16
C GLU A 158 3.68 -5.53 24.02
N VAL A 159 3.22 -5.75 22.80
CA VAL A 159 2.10 -6.65 22.49
C VAL A 159 2.46 -8.12 22.77
N LYS A 160 3.71 -8.54 22.58
CA LYS A 160 4.13 -9.92 22.83
C LYS A 160 4.32 -10.25 24.31
N HIS A 161 4.79 -9.29 25.11
CA HIS A 161 5.16 -9.51 26.51
C HIS A 161 4.06 -9.12 27.51
N HIS A 162 3.08 -8.32 27.11
CA HIS A 162 1.96 -7.94 27.98
C HIS A 162 0.67 -8.60 27.50
N SER A 163 0.13 -9.52 28.30
CA SER A 163 -1.07 -10.30 27.98
C SER A 163 -2.29 -9.43 27.68
N ASP A 164 -2.48 -8.34 28.42
CA ASP A 164 -3.60 -7.42 28.21
C ASP A 164 -3.47 -6.63 26.91
N LYS A 165 -2.26 -6.15 26.59
CA LYS A 165 -1.97 -5.48 25.31
C LYS A 165 -2.16 -6.45 24.14
N LYS A 166 -1.77 -7.71 24.30
CA LYS A 166 -2.00 -8.77 23.31
C LYS A 166 -3.48 -9.00 23.03
N LYS A 167 -4.28 -9.16 24.09
CA LYS A 167 -5.73 -9.37 23.98
C LYS A 167 -6.39 -8.18 23.30
N LYS A 168 -6.07 -6.96 23.74
CA LYS A 168 -6.57 -5.72 23.14
C LYS A 168 -6.22 -5.64 21.65
N PHE A 169 -4.96 -5.85 21.28
CA PHE A 169 -4.53 -5.82 19.88
C PHE A 169 -5.28 -6.82 19.00
N ILE A 170 -5.53 -8.04 19.50
CA ILE A 170 -6.29 -9.06 18.77
C ILE A 170 -7.76 -8.64 18.60
N VAL A 171 -8.39 -8.08 19.63
CA VAL A 171 -9.77 -7.61 19.58
C VAL A 171 -9.89 -6.43 18.62
N ASP A 172 -9.03 -5.42 18.77
CA ASP A 172 -8.99 -4.22 17.94
C ASP A 172 -8.85 -4.56 16.45
N LEU A 173 -8.01 -5.54 16.09
CA LEU A 173 -7.83 -5.91 14.68
C LEU A 173 -8.88 -6.89 14.14
N ARG A 174 -9.62 -7.59 14.99
CA ARG A 174 -10.70 -8.51 14.56
C ARG A 174 -12.03 -7.80 14.35
N PHE A 175 -12.27 -6.76 15.13
CA PHE A 175 -13.57 -6.09 15.21
C PHE A 175 -13.51 -4.58 14.99
N GLY A 176 -12.31 -4.00 14.98
CA GLY A 176 -12.11 -2.61 14.60
C GLY A 176 -12.06 -2.45 13.09
N GLU A 177 -12.50 -1.30 12.62
CA GLU A 177 -12.31 -0.85 11.23
C GLU A 177 -10.82 -0.95 10.84
N PRO A 178 -10.48 -1.50 9.66
CA PRO A 178 -9.09 -1.59 9.21
C PRO A 178 -8.49 -0.18 9.18
N GLN A 179 -7.50 0.05 10.06
CA GLN A 179 -6.75 1.31 10.12
C GLN A 179 -5.80 1.39 8.91
N GLY A 180 -6.38 1.65 7.75
CA GLY A 180 -5.74 1.92 6.46
C GLY A 180 -6.43 3.03 5.67
N SER A 181 -7.53 3.61 6.18
CA SER A 181 -8.15 4.82 5.66
C SER A 181 -8.02 5.93 6.72
N GLU A 182 -7.28 6.97 6.36
CA GLU A 182 -7.07 8.23 7.08
C GLU A 182 -8.16 8.60 8.10
N LYS A 183 -7.75 8.77 9.37
CA LYS A 183 -8.31 9.84 10.19
C LYS A 183 -7.38 11.04 10.07
N VAL A 184 -7.65 11.90 9.10
CA VAL A 184 -7.24 13.31 9.18
C VAL A 184 -8.01 13.89 10.36
N ALA A 185 -7.28 14.20 11.44
CA ALA A 185 -7.83 14.88 12.61
C ALA A 185 -8.28 16.30 12.22
N LYS A 186 -9.46 16.70 12.71
CA LYS A 186 -9.84 18.11 12.84
C LYS A 186 -9.07 18.75 13.98
#